data_AF-A0A0L0LAJ3-F1
#
_entry.id   AF-A0A0L0LAJ3-F1
#
_cell.length_a   1.000
_cell.length_b   1.000
_cell.length_c   1.000
_cell.angle_alpha   90.00
_cell.angle_beta   90.00
_cell.angle_gamma   90.00
#
_symmetry.space_group_name_H-M   'P 1'
#
loop_
_entity.id
_entity.type
_entity.pdbx_description
1 polymer ?
#
loop_
_entity_poly.entity_id
_entity_poly.type
_entity_poly.pdbx_seq_one_letter_code
_entity_poly.pdbx_strand_id
1 'polypeptide(L)'
;MKGKPIVIRPNEPLYRQEAAVGMYQVMFPYYTMATPMLDHVPVNFKEVWLFYKEGYFRVSYYEKNLEAITRAVLDLCAAGFPETWQEEWEQIEKEILLESKTLVGKDMEPLSDKELMDCYERMFALDMKMWSLSIFIDAFDIGADRIEMERISSEFGFSEEEIQTLTTPLIPSFITAWEFALEKVAEGDMTQEELRDEFYWYGVSYSDLVEVDDAFIDEALANRHAAAFHSPLEEEKEILVRYGLEENPLALFRTLTTWRDDRKKLNYVGLYGLVKIKREILRRNDIPLAYANALLPSQIPDVLSGRLTAPDIERQYREGIFVHMTPDNEFTYAFGPEAEEYWGMVESAYAETMRSDEVTEIKGVIASKGTATGRARILLDFNDSKAASFQKGEILITSMTRPEFLPLMKLSGAIVTNEGGITSHAAIVSRELKIPCIIGTKNATQVFKDGDLVEVDANTGIVRKL
;
A
#
# COMPACT_ATOMS: atom_id res chain seq x y z
N MET A 1 -24.29 18.99 0.65
CA MET A 1 -24.86 19.47 -0.62
C MET A 1 -25.32 18.25 -1.38
N LYS A 2 -26.54 18.22 -1.95
CA LYS A 2 -26.96 17.11 -2.84
C LYS A 2 -26.10 17.19 -4.11
N GLY A 3 -25.17 16.25 -4.27
CA GLY A 3 -24.24 16.20 -5.40
C GLY A 3 -24.95 15.96 -6.73
N LYS A 4 -24.22 16.17 -7.84
CA LYS A 4 -24.65 15.74 -9.17
C LYS A 4 -24.97 14.22 -9.12
N PRO A 5 -25.96 13.74 -9.91
CA PRO A 5 -26.24 12.31 -9.96
C PRO A 5 -24.98 11.53 -10.36
N ILE A 6 -24.68 10.46 -9.62
CA ILE A 6 -23.54 9.59 -9.89
C ILE A 6 -23.83 8.84 -11.18
N VAL A 7 -22.99 9.03 -12.19
CA VAL A 7 -23.09 8.35 -13.48
C VAL A 7 -21.86 7.47 -13.66
N ILE A 8 -22.08 6.17 -13.70
CA ILE A 8 -21.02 5.19 -13.97
C ILE A 8 -21.17 4.77 -15.42
N ARG A 9 -20.08 4.86 -16.19
CA ARG A 9 -20.11 4.55 -17.61
C ARG A 9 -20.21 3.03 -17.78
N PRO A 10 -21.27 2.52 -18.42
CA PRO A 10 -21.41 1.09 -18.61
C PRO A 10 -20.31 0.56 -19.54
N ASN A 11 -19.81 -0.65 -19.25
CA ASN A 11 -18.78 -1.37 -20.01
C ASN A 11 -17.37 -0.73 -20.06
N GLU A 12 -17.07 0.28 -19.23
CA GLU A 12 -15.68 0.72 -19.04
C GLU A 12 -15.03 -0.08 -17.89
N PRO A 13 -13.89 -0.77 -18.12
CA PRO A 13 -13.22 -1.56 -17.08
C PRO A 13 -12.86 -0.72 -15.85
N LEU A 14 -13.25 -1.23 -14.68
CA LEU A 14 -12.90 -0.66 -13.39
C LEU A 14 -11.78 -1.46 -12.73
N TYR A 15 -10.76 -0.76 -12.23
CA TYR A 15 -9.79 -1.29 -11.31
C TYR A 15 -10.24 -1.04 -9.88
N ARG A 16 -10.04 -2.02 -8.99
CA ARG A 16 -10.42 -1.92 -7.59
C ARG A 16 -9.21 -2.12 -6.70
N GLN A 17 -9.08 -1.24 -5.70
CA GLN A 17 -8.23 -1.48 -4.55
C GLN A 17 -9.07 -1.62 -3.28
N GLU A 18 -8.69 -2.54 -2.40
CA GLU A 18 -9.42 -2.80 -1.16
C GLU A 18 -8.50 -3.25 -0.02
N ALA A 19 -8.70 -2.68 1.16
CA ALA A 19 -7.87 -2.95 2.32
C ALA A 19 -8.57 -2.61 3.64
N ALA A 20 -8.18 -3.30 4.72
CA ALA A 20 -8.54 -2.94 6.08
C ALA A 20 -7.65 -1.80 6.58
N VAL A 21 -8.05 -0.56 6.31
CA VAL A 21 -7.30 0.68 6.59
C VAL A 21 -8.26 1.79 7.00
N GLY A 22 -7.78 2.81 7.72
CA GLY A 22 -8.59 3.95 8.12
C GLY A 22 -8.82 4.96 7.00
N MET A 23 -9.98 5.59 6.98
CA MET A 23 -10.40 6.52 5.92
C MET A 23 -9.45 7.72 5.76
N TYR A 24 -8.83 8.17 6.85
CA TYR A 24 -7.81 9.22 6.82
C TYR A 24 -6.51 8.81 6.10
N GLN A 25 -6.27 7.51 5.89
CA GLN A 25 -5.10 6.94 5.21
C GLN A 25 -5.36 6.70 3.73
N VAL A 26 -6.64 6.74 3.35
CA VAL A 26 -7.13 6.51 1.99
C VAL A 26 -7.82 7.76 1.49
N MET A 27 -7.15 8.89 1.71
CA MET A 27 -7.49 10.20 1.15
C MET A 27 -7.13 10.28 -0.34
N PHE A 28 -7.20 9.16 -1.04
CA PHE A 28 -6.84 8.99 -2.43
C PHE A 28 -7.40 10.09 -3.32
N PRO A 29 -8.69 10.45 -3.25
CA PRO A 29 -9.21 11.47 -4.15
C PRO A 29 -8.69 12.89 -3.84
N TYR A 30 -8.12 13.12 -2.65
CA TYR A 30 -7.48 14.39 -2.30
C TYR A 30 -6.02 14.47 -2.73
N TYR A 31 -5.27 13.36 -2.61
CA TYR A 31 -3.89 13.28 -3.10
C TYR A 31 -3.81 13.55 -4.60
N THR A 32 -4.81 13.07 -5.35
CA THR A 32 -4.85 13.14 -6.82
C THR A 32 -5.18 14.52 -7.39
N MET A 33 -5.52 15.48 -6.53
CA MET A 33 -5.77 16.88 -6.91
C MET A 33 -4.69 17.83 -6.37
N ALA A 34 -3.79 17.34 -5.53
CA ALA A 34 -2.78 18.17 -4.91
C ALA A 34 -1.71 18.54 -5.94
N THR A 35 -1.31 19.81 -5.87
CA THR A 35 -0.39 20.49 -6.79
C THR A 35 0.91 19.71 -7.09
N PRO A 36 1.58 19.06 -6.11
CA PRO A 36 2.86 18.39 -6.38
C PRO A 36 2.80 17.28 -7.42
N MET A 37 1.69 16.52 -7.50
CA MET A 37 1.54 15.53 -8.57
C MET A 37 1.43 16.21 -9.93
N LEU A 38 0.58 17.24 -10.02
CA LEU A 38 0.21 17.88 -11.28
C LEU A 38 1.29 18.81 -11.84
N ASP A 39 2.18 19.30 -10.99
CA ASP A 39 3.39 20.04 -11.40
C ASP A 39 4.33 19.14 -12.22
N HIS A 40 4.26 17.83 -11.98
CA HIS A 40 5.17 16.83 -12.51
C HIS A 40 4.53 15.92 -13.56
N VAL A 41 3.32 15.43 -13.29
CA VAL A 41 2.53 14.51 -14.13
C VAL A 41 1.23 15.22 -14.53
N PRO A 42 1.09 15.71 -15.78
CA PRO A 42 -0.03 16.56 -16.20
C PRO A 42 -1.35 15.78 -16.45
N VAL A 43 -1.49 14.60 -15.84
CA VAL A 43 -2.68 13.73 -15.90
C VAL A 43 -2.96 13.19 -14.49
N ASN A 44 -4.24 13.01 -14.17
CA ASN A 44 -4.67 12.46 -12.88
C ASN A 44 -5.69 11.34 -13.06
N PHE A 45 -6.19 10.84 -11.93
CA PHE A 45 -7.12 9.72 -11.87
C PHE A 45 -8.52 10.07 -12.42
N LYS A 46 -8.81 11.36 -12.62
CA LYS A 46 -10.05 12.00 -13.09
C LYS A 46 -11.29 11.69 -12.27
N GLU A 47 -11.64 10.42 -12.09
CA GLU A 47 -12.87 10.01 -11.42
C GLU A 47 -12.58 8.84 -10.49
N VAL A 48 -13.00 8.97 -9.23
CA VAL A 48 -12.67 8.03 -8.16
C VAL A 48 -13.90 7.82 -7.28
N TRP A 49 -14.23 6.57 -6.99
CA TRP A 49 -15.28 6.20 -6.03
C TRP A 49 -14.68 5.44 -4.87
N LEU A 50 -14.92 5.93 -3.67
CA LEU A 50 -14.45 5.36 -2.42
C LEU A 50 -15.66 4.98 -1.57
N PHE A 51 -15.58 3.80 -0.96
CA PHE A 51 -16.51 3.36 0.06
C PHE A 51 -15.76 2.79 1.26
N TYR A 52 -16.11 3.26 2.44
CA TYR A 52 -15.56 2.81 3.70
C TYR A 52 -16.69 2.33 4.60
N LYS A 53 -16.57 1.13 5.18
CA LYS A 53 -17.52 0.60 6.15
C LYS A 53 -16.82 -0.38 7.09
N GLU A 54 -17.06 -0.23 8.39
CA GLU A 54 -16.59 -1.13 9.45
C GLU A 54 -15.08 -1.43 9.40
N GLY A 55 -14.23 -0.42 9.11
CA GLY A 55 -12.78 -0.61 9.03
C GLY A 55 -12.27 -1.10 7.68
N TYR A 56 -13.17 -1.34 6.73
CA TYR A 56 -12.83 -1.85 5.41
C TYR A 56 -13.07 -0.78 4.34
N PHE A 57 -12.02 -0.49 3.59
CA PHE A 57 -12.02 0.47 2.50
C PHE A 57 -12.02 -0.24 1.14
N ARG A 58 -12.77 0.32 0.21
CA ARG A 58 -12.76 -0.02 -1.21
C ARG A 58 -12.70 1.26 -2.03
N VAL A 59 -11.90 1.25 -3.08
CA VAL A 59 -11.85 2.33 -4.07
C VAL A 59 -11.86 1.76 -5.47
N SER A 60 -12.48 2.49 -6.39
CA SER A 60 -12.57 2.10 -7.79
C SER A 60 -12.20 3.25 -8.72
N TYR A 61 -11.49 2.89 -9.80
CA TYR A 61 -10.97 3.77 -10.83
C TYR A 61 -11.31 3.20 -12.21
N TYR A 62 -11.37 4.05 -13.22
CA TYR A 62 -11.29 3.53 -14.59
C TYR A 62 -9.85 3.11 -14.92
N GLU A 63 -9.67 1.89 -15.43
CA GLU A 63 -8.35 1.35 -15.83
C GLU A 63 -7.64 2.30 -16.82
N LYS A 64 -8.37 2.85 -17.80
CA LYS A 64 -7.82 3.80 -18.79
C LYS A 64 -7.17 5.05 -18.17
N ASN A 65 -7.60 5.48 -16.99
CA ASN A 65 -7.02 6.65 -16.34
C ASN A 65 -5.69 6.27 -15.68
N LEU A 66 -5.61 5.08 -15.09
CA LEU A 66 -4.36 4.51 -14.55
C LEU A 66 -3.35 4.26 -15.67
N GLU A 67 -3.79 3.77 -16.83
CA GLU A 67 -2.96 3.62 -18.03
C GLU A 67 -2.42 4.97 -18.52
N ALA A 68 -3.27 6.01 -18.53
CA ALA A 68 -2.87 7.34 -18.96
C ALA A 68 -1.78 7.94 -18.05
N ILE A 69 -1.92 7.77 -16.72
CA ILE A 69 -0.89 8.17 -15.75
C ILE A 69 0.39 7.39 -15.97
N THR A 70 0.31 6.06 -16.09
CA THR A 70 1.48 5.20 -16.29
C THR A 70 2.25 5.60 -17.54
N ARG A 71 1.56 5.80 -18.68
CA ARG A 71 2.19 6.26 -19.92
C ARG A 71 2.85 7.61 -19.78
N ALA A 72 2.16 8.58 -19.17
CA ALA A 72 2.74 9.90 -18.95
C ALA A 72 4.02 9.85 -18.11
N VAL A 73 4.05 9.04 -17.04
CA VAL A 73 5.24 8.86 -16.20
C VAL A 73 6.37 8.17 -16.97
N LEU A 74 6.07 7.10 -17.72
CA LEU A 74 7.06 6.41 -18.56
C LEU A 74 7.68 7.35 -19.61
N ASP A 75 6.86 8.20 -20.25
CA ASP A 75 7.33 9.17 -21.23
C ASP A 75 8.19 10.27 -20.59
N LEU A 76 7.76 10.82 -19.44
CA LEU A 76 8.49 11.86 -18.71
C LEU A 76 9.82 11.36 -18.14
N CYS A 77 9.86 10.10 -17.71
CA CYS A 77 11.01 9.50 -17.05
C CYS A 77 11.80 8.56 -17.97
N ALA A 78 11.64 8.68 -19.29
CA ALA A 78 12.31 7.82 -20.27
C ALA A 78 13.85 7.90 -20.19
N ALA A 79 14.40 9.02 -19.71
CA ALA A 79 15.83 9.22 -19.44
C ALA A 79 16.18 9.06 -17.94
N GLY A 80 15.31 8.44 -17.14
CA GLY A 80 15.37 8.44 -15.69
C GLY A 80 14.44 9.48 -15.06
N PHE A 81 14.23 9.37 -13.75
CA PHE A 81 13.47 10.35 -12.99
C PHE A 81 14.19 11.71 -12.99
N PRO A 82 13.48 12.83 -13.18
CA PRO A 82 14.10 14.16 -13.09
C PRO A 82 14.73 14.41 -11.71
N GLU A 83 15.91 15.04 -11.68
CA GLU A 83 16.59 15.40 -10.42
C GLU A 83 15.69 16.22 -9.48
N THR A 84 14.85 17.10 -10.04
CA THR A 84 13.90 17.91 -9.24
C THR A 84 12.89 17.06 -8.47
N TRP A 85 12.46 15.92 -8.99
CA TRP A 85 11.54 15.02 -8.29
C TRP A 85 12.23 14.37 -7.09
N GLN A 86 13.50 13.98 -7.28
CA GLN A 86 14.31 13.38 -6.22
C GLN A 86 14.61 14.40 -5.12
N GLU A 87 15.01 15.63 -5.47
CA GLU A 87 15.25 16.70 -4.51
C GLU A 87 14.00 17.03 -3.68
N GLU A 88 12.83 17.11 -4.31
CA GLU A 88 11.56 17.33 -3.62
C GLU A 88 11.20 16.16 -2.70
N TRP A 89 11.41 14.92 -3.14
CA TRP A 89 11.18 13.73 -2.32
C TRP A 89 12.08 13.70 -1.09
N GLU A 90 13.39 13.94 -1.26
CA GLU A 90 14.38 14.00 -0.18
C GLU A 90 14.04 15.11 0.83
N GLN A 91 13.53 16.25 0.35
CA GLN A 91 13.06 17.33 1.22
C GLN A 91 11.83 16.89 2.05
N ILE A 92 10.84 16.26 1.41
CA ILE A 92 9.63 15.77 2.09
C ILE A 92 10.00 14.71 3.14
N GLU A 93 10.88 13.76 2.79
CA GLU A 93 11.40 12.73 3.71
C GLU A 93 11.99 13.38 4.96
N LYS A 94 12.89 14.35 4.77
CA LYS A 94 13.53 15.07 5.87
C LYS A 94 12.52 15.81 6.75
N GLU A 95 11.55 16.50 6.15
CA GLU A 95 10.52 17.24 6.88
C GLU A 95 9.63 16.30 7.71
N ILE A 96 9.17 15.19 7.12
CA ILE A 96 8.34 14.17 7.80
C ILE A 96 9.09 13.52 8.96
N LEU A 97 10.33 13.07 8.72
CA LEU A 97 11.15 12.45 9.75
C LEU A 97 11.37 13.43 10.91
N LEU A 98 11.71 14.68 10.61
CA LEU A 98 11.95 15.70 11.63
C LEU A 98 10.71 15.99 12.48
N GLU A 99 9.56 16.26 11.84
CA GLU A 99 8.32 16.58 12.58
C GLU A 99 7.85 15.37 13.39
N SER A 100 7.84 14.17 12.80
CA SER A 100 7.42 12.94 13.49
C SER A 100 8.33 12.63 14.69
N LYS A 101 9.65 12.85 14.54
CA LYS A 101 10.62 12.68 15.63
C LYS A 101 10.32 13.58 16.83
N THR A 102 9.78 14.79 16.63
CA THR A 102 9.41 15.68 17.75
C THR A 102 8.28 15.12 18.63
N LEU A 103 7.55 14.11 18.14
CA LEU A 103 6.42 13.49 18.81
C LEU A 103 6.85 12.22 19.57
N VAL A 104 8.07 11.72 19.35
CA VAL A 104 8.61 10.55 20.07
C VAL A 104 8.75 10.88 21.55
N GLY A 105 8.17 10.06 22.41
CA GLY A 105 8.16 10.26 23.87
C GLY A 105 7.39 11.50 24.36
N LYS A 106 6.75 12.28 23.46
CA LYS A 106 6.00 13.48 23.83
C LYS A 106 4.66 13.11 24.47
N ASP A 107 4.43 13.63 25.68
CA ASP A 107 3.13 13.58 26.33
C ASP A 107 2.18 14.62 25.71
N MET A 108 1.04 14.15 25.22
CA MET A 108 0.04 14.96 24.54
C MET A 108 -1.02 15.51 25.50
N GLU A 109 -1.17 14.91 26.69
CA GLU A 109 -2.19 15.32 27.68
C GLU A 109 -2.07 16.79 28.12
N PRO A 110 -0.86 17.36 28.34
CA PRO A 110 -0.73 18.75 28.77
C PRO A 110 -1.01 19.80 27.68
N LEU A 111 -1.06 19.40 26.40
CA LEU A 111 -1.23 20.33 25.28
C LEU A 111 -2.64 20.92 25.27
N SER A 112 -2.77 22.20 24.96
CA SER A 112 -4.08 22.80 24.65
C SER A 112 -4.64 22.25 23.33
N ASP A 113 -5.95 22.39 23.12
CA ASP A 113 -6.59 21.95 21.87
C ASP A 113 -5.98 22.65 20.65
N LYS A 114 -5.55 23.92 20.80
CA LYS A 114 -4.83 24.64 19.77
C LYS A 114 -3.48 24.00 19.46
N GLU A 115 -2.69 23.67 20.48
CA GLU A 115 -1.38 23.04 20.28
C GLU A 115 -1.49 21.66 19.65
N LEU A 116 -2.52 20.88 20.01
CA LEU A 116 -2.83 19.61 19.36
C LEU A 116 -3.21 19.80 17.89
N MET A 117 -4.07 20.78 17.60
CA MET A 117 -4.48 21.10 16.23
C MET A 117 -3.30 21.57 15.39
N ASP A 118 -2.43 22.43 15.92
CA ASP A 118 -1.22 22.89 15.25
C ASP A 118 -0.28 21.71 14.93
N CYS A 119 -0.14 20.73 15.84
CA CYS A 119 0.64 19.51 15.58
C CYS A 119 -0.02 18.65 14.50
N TYR A 120 -1.35 18.48 14.57
CA TYR A 120 -2.10 17.71 13.58
C TYR A 120 -1.97 18.30 12.18
N GLU A 121 -2.15 19.62 12.04
CA GLU A 121 -2.08 20.31 10.75
C GLU A 121 -0.69 20.21 10.12
N ARG A 122 0.39 20.35 10.90
CA ARG A 122 1.76 20.18 10.40
C ARG A 122 2.01 18.76 9.91
N MET A 123 1.72 17.75 10.74
CA MET A 123 1.88 16.34 10.34
C MET A 123 1.01 15.98 9.14
N PHE A 124 -0.25 16.41 9.14
CA PHE A 124 -1.19 16.12 8.06
C PHE A 124 -0.78 16.79 6.75
N ALA A 125 -0.31 18.04 6.79
CA ALA A 125 0.19 18.72 5.59
C ALA A 125 1.40 18.00 4.98
N LEU A 126 2.31 17.49 5.81
CA LEU A 126 3.47 16.73 5.34
C LEU A 126 3.07 15.38 4.75
N ASP A 127 2.17 14.64 5.41
CA ASP A 127 1.61 13.38 4.90
C ASP A 127 0.92 13.59 3.55
N MET A 128 0.12 14.66 3.43
CA MET A 128 -0.54 15.06 2.17
C MET A 128 0.47 15.36 1.06
N LYS A 129 1.58 16.07 1.35
CA LYS A 129 2.64 16.34 0.37
C LYS A 129 3.28 15.05 -0.12
N MET A 130 3.68 14.15 0.79
CA MET A 130 4.31 12.87 0.46
C MET A 130 3.42 12.01 -0.43
N TRP A 131 2.15 11.86 -0.04
CA TRP A 131 1.19 11.11 -0.85
C TRP A 131 0.95 11.78 -2.20
N SER A 132 0.79 13.11 -2.25
CA SER A 132 0.58 13.80 -3.53
C SER A 132 1.72 13.60 -4.54
N LEU A 133 2.97 13.68 -4.10
CA LEU A 133 4.11 13.50 -4.99
C LEU A 133 4.24 12.05 -5.48
N SER A 134 3.77 11.07 -4.70
CA SER A 134 4.03 9.64 -4.94
C SER A 134 2.80 8.81 -5.34
N ILE A 135 1.59 9.39 -5.34
CA ILE A 135 0.33 8.66 -5.62
C ILE A 135 0.30 8.04 -7.03
N PHE A 136 1.05 8.61 -7.99
CA PHE A 136 1.14 8.08 -9.34
C PHE A 136 1.67 6.65 -9.36
N ILE A 137 2.45 6.23 -8.36
CA ILE A 137 3.00 4.87 -8.24
C ILE A 137 1.88 3.83 -8.18
N ASP A 138 0.72 4.16 -7.62
CA ASP A 138 -0.41 3.22 -7.53
C ASP A 138 -1.08 2.99 -8.90
N ALA A 139 -0.88 3.90 -9.87
CA ALA A 139 -1.33 3.70 -11.24
C ALA A 139 -0.57 2.57 -11.96
N PHE A 140 0.60 2.18 -11.46
CA PHE A 140 1.39 1.09 -12.03
C PHE A 140 0.82 -0.31 -11.66
N ASP A 141 -0.13 -0.39 -10.73
CA ASP A 141 -0.66 -1.69 -10.26
C ASP A 141 -1.61 -2.39 -11.25
N ILE A 142 -1.96 -1.75 -12.37
CA ILE A 142 -2.69 -2.38 -13.47
C ILE A 142 -1.79 -3.16 -14.45
N GLY A 143 -0.46 -3.10 -14.29
CA GLY A 143 0.49 -3.86 -15.10
C GLY A 143 0.89 -3.21 -16.44
N ALA A 144 0.65 -1.91 -16.62
CA ALA A 144 1.07 -1.19 -17.83
C ALA A 144 2.60 -1.03 -17.94
N ASP A 145 3.29 -1.03 -16.81
CA ASP A 145 4.74 -1.08 -16.67
C ASP A 145 5.35 -2.36 -17.24
N ARG A 146 4.64 -3.48 -17.14
CA ARG A 146 5.06 -4.77 -17.71
C ARG A 146 5.21 -4.70 -19.23
N ILE A 147 4.29 -4.05 -19.93
CA ILE A 147 4.35 -3.94 -21.40
C ILE A 147 5.63 -3.22 -21.81
N GLU A 148 5.98 -2.16 -21.10
CA GLU A 148 7.18 -1.39 -21.41
C GLU A 148 8.46 -2.14 -20.98
N MET A 149 8.44 -2.80 -19.83
CA MET A 149 9.53 -3.66 -19.38
C MET A 149 9.78 -4.82 -20.37
N GLU A 150 8.74 -5.47 -20.87
CA GLU A 150 8.83 -6.52 -21.90
C GLU A 150 9.36 -5.97 -23.23
N ARG A 151 8.92 -4.76 -23.62
CA ARG A 151 9.41 -4.08 -24.84
C ARG A 151 10.92 -3.83 -24.75
N ILE A 152 11.38 -3.18 -23.68
CA ILE A 152 12.79 -2.88 -23.44
C ILE A 152 13.60 -4.18 -23.35
N SER A 153 13.11 -5.15 -22.59
CA SER A 153 13.82 -6.43 -22.42
C SER A 153 13.96 -7.20 -23.73
N SER A 154 12.94 -7.16 -24.60
CA SER A 154 12.97 -7.77 -25.92
C SER A 154 13.92 -7.05 -26.89
N GLU A 155 14.06 -5.72 -26.76
CA GLU A 155 14.98 -4.91 -27.55
C GLU A 155 16.44 -5.30 -27.30
N PHE A 156 16.81 -5.53 -26.05
CA PHE A 156 18.15 -5.95 -25.66
C PHE A 156 18.35 -7.47 -25.65
N GLY A 157 17.27 -8.26 -25.68
CA GLY A 157 17.33 -9.72 -25.60
C GLY A 157 17.75 -10.22 -24.22
N PHE A 158 17.26 -9.60 -23.15
CA PHE A 158 17.49 -10.06 -21.79
C PHE A 158 16.72 -11.34 -21.49
N SER A 159 17.37 -12.24 -20.77
CA SER A 159 16.72 -13.37 -20.11
C SER A 159 15.90 -12.90 -18.90
N GLU A 160 14.95 -13.72 -18.45
CA GLU A 160 14.11 -13.38 -17.30
C GLU A 160 14.92 -13.20 -16.00
N GLU A 161 16.03 -13.93 -15.83
CA GLU A 161 16.93 -13.78 -14.68
C GLU A 161 17.66 -12.42 -14.70
N GLU A 162 18.06 -11.96 -15.90
CA GLU A 162 18.67 -10.65 -16.07
C GLU A 162 17.65 -9.53 -15.83
N ILE A 163 16.41 -9.68 -16.31
CA ILE A 163 15.33 -8.72 -16.01
C ILE A 163 15.10 -8.62 -14.50
N GLN A 164 15.06 -9.76 -13.79
CA GLN A 164 14.91 -9.78 -12.34
C GLN A 164 16.09 -9.07 -11.64
N THR A 165 17.32 -9.33 -12.09
CA THR A 165 18.53 -8.68 -11.55
C THR A 165 18.50 -7.16 -11.76
N LEU A 166 18.17 -6.71 -12.98
CA LEU A 166 18.16 -5.31 -13.38
C LEU A 166 17.01 -4.51 -12.73
N THR A 167 15.95 -5.16 -12.26
CA THR A 167 14.80 -4.53 -11.59
C THR A 167 14.81 -4.67 -10.07
N THR A 168 15.65 -5.54 -9.51
CA THR A 168 15.80 -5.72 -8.05
C THR A 168 16.46 -4.49 -7.42
N PRO A 169 15.93 -3.95 -6.30
CA PRO A 169 16.56 -2.83 -5.59
C PRO A 169 18.01 -3.10 -5.18
N LEU A 170 18.82 -2.05 -5.13
CA LEU A 170 20.23 -2.14 -4.70
C LEU A 170 20.41 -2.17 -3.18
N ILE A 171 19.39 -1.71 -2.45
CA ILE A 171 19.35 -1.61 -1.00
C ILE A 171 18.21 -2.48 -0.44
N PRO A 172 18.33 -2.97 0.80
CA PRO A 172 17.26 -3.74 1.44
C PRO A 172 16.02 -2.86 1.66
N SER A 173 14.84 -3.51 1.68
CA SER A 173 13.61 -2.86 2.13
C SER A 173 13.70 -2.43 3.60
N PHE A 174 12.85 -1.51 4.04
CA PHE A 174 12.81 -1.10 5.45
C PHE A 174 12.48 -2.28 6.41
N ILE A 175 11.77 -3.30 5.91
CA ILE A 175 11.46 -4.52 6.67
C ILE A 175 12.73 -5.33 6.88
N THR A 176 13.51 -5.52 5.82
CA THR A 176 14.79 -6.23 5.88
C THR A 176 15.83 -5.44 6.67
N ALA A 177 15.80 -4.10 6.60
CA ALA A 177 16.64 -3.23 7.42
C ALA A 177 16.33 -3.38 8.92
N TRP A 178 15.06 -3.51 9.30
CA TRP A 178 14.65 -3.81 10.68
C TRP A 178 15.19 -5.16 11.18
N GLU A 179 15.08 -6.22 10.36
CA GLU A 179 15.61 -7.54 10.74
C GLU A 179 17.14 -7.51 10.90
N PHE A 180 17.87 -6.81 10.03
CA PHE A 180 19.31 -6.58 10.21
C PHE A 180 19.64 -5.79 11.49
N ALA A 181 18.82 -4.81 11.84
CA ALA A 181 19.01 -4.03 13.06
C ALA A 181 18.77 -4.91 14.31
N LEU A 182 17.77 -5.79 14.29
CA LEU A 182 17.56 -6.80 15.34
C LEU A 182 18.75 -7.77 15.47
N GLU A 183 19.35 -8.20 14.37
CA GLU A 183 20.56 -9.03 14.39
C GLU A 183 21.72 -8.31 15.08
N LYS A 184 21.97 -7.04 14.73
CA LYS A 184 23.00 -6.22 15.40
C LYS A 184 22.75 -6.07 16.90
N VAL A 185 21.50 -5.91 17.32
CA VAL A 185 21.14 -5.87 18.74
C VAL A 185 21.43 -7.21 19.41
N ALA A 186 21.11 -8.34 18.76
CA ALA A 186 21.40 -9.67 19.28
C ALA A 186 22.91 -9.98 19.38
N GLU A 187 23.72 -9.41 18.49
CA GLU A 187 25.17 -9.55 18.47
C GLU A 187 25.90 -8.58 19.42
N GLY A 188 25.19 -7.55 19.91
CA GLY A 188 25.73 -6.50 20.78
C GLY A 188 26.40 -5.35 20.03
N ASP A 189 26.21 -5.27 18.71
CA ASP A 189 26.74 -4.21 17.84
C ASP A 189 25.81 -2.98 17.77
N MET A 190 24.59 -3.09 18.29
CA MET A 190 23.61 -2.00 18.40
C MET A 190 22.87 -2.11 19.75
N THR A 191 22.52 -0.98 20.36
CA THR A 191 21.70 -0.95 21.58
C THR A 191 20.20 -0.93 21.25
N GLN A 192 19.35 -1.39 22.19
CA GLN A 192 17.89 -1.26 22.02
C GLN A 192 17.43 0.21 21.92
N GLU A 193 18.18 1.15 22.51
CA GLU A 193 17.91 2.59 22.41
C GLU A 193 18.17 3.10 20.98
N GLU A 194 19.30 2.73 20.37
CA GLU A 194 19.60 3.06 18.97
C GLU A 194 18.57 2.45 18.00
N LEU A 195 18.20 1.18 18.22
CA LEU A 195 17.15 0.51 17.43
C LEU A 195 15.82 1.27 17.51
N ARG A 196 15.39 1.65 18.73
CA ARG A 196 14.18 2.43 18.95
C ARG A 196 14.27 3.80 18.30
N ASP A 197 15.42 4.45 18.36
CA ASP A 197 15.64 5.76 17.76
C ASP A 197 15.46 5.71 16.24
N GLU A 198 15.99 4.68 15.58
CA GLU A 198 15.89 4.50 14.13
C GLU A 198 14.49 4.04 13.69
N PHE A 199 13.85 3.15 14.45
CA PHE A 199 12.63 2.43 14.07
C PHE A 199 11.42 2.71 14.98
N TYR A 200 11.34 3.86 15.64
CA TYR A 200 10.24 4.23 16.56
C TYR A 200 8.82 4.07 15.97
N TRP A 201 8.70 4.17 14.64
CA TRP A 201 7.47 4.08 13.88
C TRP A 201 7.16 2.65 13.41
N TYR A 202 8.04 1.67 13.60
CA TYR A 202 7.91 0.33 13.02
C TYR A 202 6.70 -0.44 13.56
N GLY A 203 6.29 -0.19 14.81
CA GLY A 203 5.07 -0.75 15.41
C GLY A 203 3.77 -0.13 14.91
N VAL A 204 3.81 0.83 13.99
CA VAL A 204 2.63 1.40 13.34
C VAL A 204 2.05 0.41 12.34
N SER A 205 0.73 0.24 12.38
CA SER A 205 -0.04 -0.39 11.32
C SER A 205 -1.04 0.61 10.74
N TYR A 206 -1.79 0.18 9.71
CA TYR A 206 -2.87 1.00 9.19
C TYR A 206 -4.05 1.11 10.18
N SER A 207 -4.19 0.17 11.10
CA SER A 207 -5.33 0.14 12.04
C SER A 207 -4.96 0.63 13.44
N ASP A 208 -3.68 0.59 13.82
CA ASP A 208 -3.26 0.87 15.18
C ASP A 208 -1.79 1.36 15.27
N LEU A 209 -1.39 1.79 16.47
CA LEU A 209 0.00 2.16 16.79
C LEU A 209 0.47 1.38 18.04
N VAL A 210 1.45 0.52 17.87
CA VAL A 210 2.19 -0.07 18.99
C VAL A 210 3.50 0.69 19.14
N GLU A 211 3.78 1.19 20.34
CA GLU A 211 5.05 1.87 20.61
C GLU A 211 6.17 0.83 20.66
N VAL A 212 7.34 1.17 20.09
CA VAL A 212 8.51 0.29 20.05
C VAL A 212 9.28 0.40 21.39
N ASP A 213 8.69 -0.11 22.46
CA ASP A 213 9.28 -0.16 23.79
C ASP A 213 10.19 -1.40 24.00
N ASP A 214 10.76 -1.57 25.20
CA ASP A 214 11.65 -2.70 25.51
C ASP A 214 10.92 -4.05 25.32
N ALA A 215 9.63 -4.11 25.67
CA ALA A 215 8.85 -5.34 25.55
C ALA A 215 8.59 -5.72 24.09
N PHE A 216 8.27 -4.73 23.24
CA PHE A 216 8.14 -4.92 21.80
C PHE A 216 9.46 -5.43 21.19
N ILE A 217 10.59 -4.83 21.56
CA ILE A 217 11.91 -5.22 21.05
C ILE A 217 12.28 -6.63 21.52
N ASP A 218 12.05 -6.95 22.80
CA ASP A 218 12.33 -8.27 23.35
C ASP A 218 11.49 -9.36 22.65
N GLU A 219 10.21 -9.08 22.36
CA GLU A 219 9.35 -9.98 21.58
C GLU A 219 9.86 -10.14 20.14
N ALA A 220 10.26 -9.04 19.50
CA ALA A 220 10.81 -9.06 18.15
C ALA A 220 12.13 -9.84 18.10
N LEU A 221 13.02 -9.67 19.09
CA LEU A 221 14.28 -10.42 19.21
C LEU A 221 14.04 -11.92 19.44
N ALA A 222 13.03 -12.28 20.23
CA ALA A 222 12.66 -13.67 20.49
C ALA A 222 12.12 -14.36 19.23
N ASN A 223 11.44 -13.60 18.36
CA ASN A 223 10.86 -14.08 17.11
C ASN A 223 11.70 -13.72 15.87
N ARG A 224 12.92 -13.19 16.05
CA ARG A 224 13.74 -12.69 14.94
C ARG A 224 14.09 -13.80 13.96
N HIS A 225 14.31 -13.41 12.72
CA HIS A 225 14.70 -14.33 11.66
C HIS A 225 16.07 -13.96 11.12
N ALA A 226 16.73 -14.94 10.49
CA ALA A 226 17.95 -14.64 9.74
C ALA A 226 17.58 -13.71 8.58
N ALA A 227 18.13 -12.50 8.60
CA ALA A 227 17.98 -11.53 7.53
C ALA A 227 18.98 -11.87 6.42
N ALA A 228 18.53 -11.81 5.17
CA ALA A 228 19.40 -11.98 4.03
C ALA A 228 18.99 -11.02 2.91
N PHE A 229 19.95 -10.21 2.48
CA PHE A 229 19.82 -9.34 1.32
C PHE A 229 21.11 -9.44 0.52
N HIS A 230 20.97 -9.71 -0.77
CA HIS A 230 22.07 -9.73 -1.71
C HIS A 230 21.82 -8.63 -2.74
N SER A 231 22.67 -7.60 -2.73
CA SER A 231 22.57 -6.52 -3.70
C SER A 231 22.96 -7.04 -5.09
N PRO A 232 22.15 -6.83 -6.13
CA PRO A 232 22.41 -7.32 -7.49
C PRO A 232 23.47 -6.49 -8.24
N LEU A 233 24.20 -5.60 -7.55
CA LEU A 233 25.06 -4.60 -8.17
C LEU A 233 26.21 -5.22 -8.97
N GLU A 234 26.79 -6.31 -8.50
CA GLU A 234 27.90 -6.97 -9.21
C GLU A 234 27.38 -7.76 -10.42
N GLU A 235 26.27 -8.49 -10.27
CA GLU A 235 25.62 -9.20 -11.37
C GLU A 235 25.15 -8.23 -12.46
N GLU A 236 24.62 -7.07 -12.08
CA GLU A 236 24.27 -6.00 -13.00
C GLU A 236 25.47 -5.50 -13.79
N LYS A 237 26.60 -5.22 -13.12
CA LYS A 237 27.83 -4.82 -13.84
C LYS A 237 28.25 -5.86 -14.88
N GLU A 238 28.15 -7.13 -14.54
CA GLU A 238 28.43 -8.22 -15.48
C GLU A 238 27.47 -8.23 -16.67
N ILE A 239 26.17 -7.99 -16.44
CA ILE A 239 25.15 -7.87 -17.49
C ILE A 239 25.44 -6.66 -18.38
N LEU A 240 25.69 -5.48 -17.81
CA LEU A 240 25.97 -4.27 -18.58
C LEU A 240 27.20 -4.45 -19.48
N VAL A 241 28.27 -5.05 -18.96
CA VAL A 241 29.48 -5.38 -19.74
C VAL A 241 29.16 -6.38 -20.86
N ARG A 242 28.37 -7.42 -20.59
CA ARG A 242 27.97 -8.44 -21.58
C ARG A 242 27.22 -7.85 -22.76
N TYR A 243 26.34 -6.88 -22.50
CA TYR A 243 25.51 -6.24 -23.52
C TYR A 243 26.10 -4.93 -24.06
N GLY A 244 27.27 -4.49 -23.56
CA GLY A 244 27.92 -3.25 -23.99
C GLY A 244 27.15 -1.99 -23.63
N LEU A 245 26.47 -1.99 -22.48
CA LEU A 245 25.62 -0.91 -21.99
C LEU A 245 26.39 -0.07 -20.96
N GLU A 246 26.24 1.25 -21.03
CA GLU A 246 26.78 2.17 -20.02
C GLU A 246 25.88 2.25 -18.78
N GLU A 247 24.56 2.15 -18.99
CA GLU A 247 23.54 2.29 -17.95
C GLU A 247 22.50 1.18 -18.05
N ASN A 248 21.81 0.92 -16.94
CA ASN A 248 20.75 -0.07 -16.86
C ASN A 248 19.47 0.47 -17.54
N PRO A 249 19.03 -0.12 -18.67
CA PRO A 249 17.84 0.35 -19.39
C PRO A 249 16.52 0.09 -18.64
N LEU A 250 16.55 -0.70 -17.56
CA LEU A 250 15.42 -0.95 -16.67
C LEU A 250 15.54 -0.17 -15.34
N ALA A 251 16.48 0.77 -15.22
CA ALA A 251 16.71 1.54 -14.01
C ALA A 251 15.45 2.26 -13.50
N LEU A 252 14.58 2.73 -14.42
CA LEU A 252 13.30 3.35 -14.07
C LEU A 252 12.44 2.45 -13.18
N PHE A 253 12.29 1.17 -13.54
CA PHE A 253 11.47 0.21 -12.79
C PHE A 253 12.09 -0.15 -11.44
N ARG A 254 13.42 -0.21 -11.38
CA ARG A 254 14.13 -0.35 -10.12
C ARG A 254 13.88 0.85 -9.21
N THR A 255 14.03 2.07 -9.71
CA THR A 255 13.78 3.28 -8.92
C THR A 255 12.34 3.36 -8.44
N LEU A 256 11.36 2.98 -9.27
CA LEU A 256 9.96 2.84 -8.86
C LEU A 256 9.78 1.84 -7.70
N THR A 257 10.54 0.75 -7.70
CA THR A 257 10.52 -0.24 -6.61
C THR A 257 11.05 0.35 -5.31
N THR A 258 12.19 1.05 -5.37
CA THR A 258 12.77 1.74 -4.21
C THR A 258 11.83 2.82 -3.66
N TRP A 259 11.29 3.69 -4.53
CA TRP A 259 10.34 4.74 -4.15
C TRP A 259 9.07 4.19 -3.51
N ARG A 260 8.59 3.03 -3.98
CA ARG A 260 7.41 2.38 -3.40
C ARG A 260 7.66 1.92 -1.97
N ASP A 261 8.84 1.36 -1.68
CA ASP A 261 9.24 0.97 -0.32
C ASP A 261 9.47 2.20 0.57
N ASP A 262 10.19 3.21 0.06
CA ASP A 262 10.43 4.47 0.78
C ASP A 262 9.14 5.23 1.08
N ARG A 263 8.20 5.29 0.14
CA ARG A 263 6.86 5.85 0.37
C ARG A 263 6.14 5.10 1.48
N LYS A 264 6.24 3.77 1.51
CA LYS A 264 5.60 2.95 2.55
C LYS A 264 6.20 3.24 3.92
N LYS A 265 7.53 3.32 4.00
CA LYS A 265 8.29 3.74 5.19
C LYS A 265 7.83 5.12 5.66
N LEU A 266 7.84 6.14 4.79
CA LEU A 266 7.42 7.51 5.15
C LEU A 266 5.95 7.60 5.55
N ASN A 267 5.08 6.80 4.93
CA ASN A 267 3.70 6.70 5.37
C ASN A 267 3.63 6.20 6.81
N TYR A 268 4.41 5.19 7.23
CA TYR A 268 4.42 4.74 8.63
C TYR A 268 4.99 5.79 9.58
N VAL A 269 6.02 6.54 9.17
CA VAL A 269 6.54 7.68 9.91
C VAL A 269 5.48 8.77 10.10
N GLY A 270 4.74 9.11 9.04
CA GLY A 270 3.64 10.09 9.08
C GLY A 270 2.49 9.61 9.97
N LEU A 271 2.11 8.35 9.82
CA LEU A 271 1.07 7.70 10.61
C LEU A 271 1.41 7.63 12.09
N TYR A 272 2.67 7.39 12.47
CA TYR A 272 3.12 7.46 13.86
C TYR A 272 2.66 8.76 14.53
N GLY A 273 3.01 9.90 13.92
CA GLY A 273 2.66 11.22 14.43
C GLY A 273 1.15 11.47 14.44
N LEU A 274 0.48 11.18 13.31
CA LEU A 274 -0.96 11.39 13.18
C LEU A 274 -1.78 10.54 14.16
N VAL A 275 -1.45 9.26 14.32
CA VAL A 275 -2.16 8.38 15.26
C VAL A 275 -1.93 8.82 16.69
N LYS A 276 -0.70 9.21 17.07
CA LYS A 276 -0.40 9.70 18.41
C LYS A 276 -1.22 10.95 18.78
N ILE A 277 -1.27 11.94 17.88
CA ILE A 277 -2.05 13.18 18.10
C ILE A 277 -3.56 12.86 18.16
N LYS A 278 -4.06 12.05 17.23
CA LYS A 278 -5.48 11.68 17.18
C LYS A 278 -5.92 10.88 18.40
N ARG A 279 -5.09 9.97 18.92
CA ARG A 279 -5.42 9.21 20.12
C ARG A 279 -5.78 10.14 21.28
N GLU A 280 -5.03 11.22 21.46
CA GLU A 280 -5.33 12.22 22.47
C GLU A 280 -6.61 13.02 22.16
N ILE A 281 -6.79 13.46 20.91
CA ILE A 281 -8.02 14.15 20.48
C ILE A 281 -9.28 13.30 20.74
N LEU A 282 -9.23 12.02 20.39
CA LEU A 282 -10.35 11.08 20.57
C LEU A 282 -10.59 10.79 22.05
N ARG A 283 -9.52 10.60 22.83
CA ARG A 283 -9.60 10.39 24.28
C ARG A 283 -10.30 11.55 24.99
N ARG A 284 -9.98 12.81 24.65
CA ARG A 284 -10.61 14.01 25.23
C ARG A 284 -12.10 14.13 24.95
N ASN A 285 -12.55 13.50 23.87
CA ASN A 285 -13.93 13.58 23.39
C ASN A 285 -14.70 12.28 23.59
N ASP A 286 -14.19 11.36 24.41
CA ASP A 286 -14.80 10.06 24.73
C ASP A 286 -15.13 9.21 23.48
N ILE A 287 -14.28 9.30 22.44
CA ILE A 287 -14.45 8.53 21.20
C ILE A 287 -13.55 7.28 21.24
N PRO A 288 -14.11 6.07 21.12
CA PRO A 288 -13.33 4.84 21.02
C PRO A 288 -12.37 4.85 19.82
N LEU A 289 -11.12 4.40 20.03
CA LEU A 289 -10.11 4.32 18.97
C LEU A 289 -10.52 3.43 17.79
N ALA A 290 -11.38 2.44 18.01
CA ALA A 290 -11.95 1.62 16.95
C ALA A 290 -12.64 2.45 15.85
N TYR A 291 -13.11 3.66 16.18
CA TYR A 291 -13.78 4.56 15.24
C TYR A 291 -12.85 5.65 14.68
N ALA A 292 -11.57 5.70 15.10
CA ALA A 292 -10.59 6.66 14.58
C ALA A 292 -10.47 6.59 13.05
N ASN A 293 -10.72 5.39 12.52
CA ASN A 293 -10.63 5.05 11.11
C ASN A 293 -11.85 5.50 10.30
N ALA A 294 -12.94 5.95 10.93
CA ALA A 294 -14.14 6.45 10.25
C ALA A 294 -14.18 7.99 10.10
N LEU A 295 -13.09 8.67 10.43
CA LEU A 295 -13.00 10.13 10.38
C LEU A 295 -12.34 10.61 9.09
N LEU A 296 -12.96 11.60 8.44
CA LEU A 296 -12.31 12.47 7.48
C LEU A 296 -11.32 13.38 8.22
N PRO A 297 -10.15 13.70 7.62
CA PRO A 297 -9.25 14.70 8.17
C PRO A 297 -9.89 16.06 8.44
N SER A 298 -10.84 16.47 7.59
CA SER A 298 -11.60 17.72 7.75
C SER A 298 -12.58 17.70 8.93
N GLN A 299 -12.89 16.53 9.48
CA GLN A 299 -13.77 16.37 10.65
C GLN A 299 -13.02 16.45 11.99
N ILE A 300 -11.68 16.41 11.99
CA ILE A 300 -10.89 16.50 13.24
C ILE A 300 -11.18 17.80 14.04
N PRO A 301 -11.29 18.98 13.41
CA PRO A 301 -11.71 20.20 14.12
C PRO A 301 -13.13 20.11 14.72
N ASP A 302 -14.02 19.34 14.08
CA ASP A 302 -15.39 19.13 14.58
C ASP A 302 -15.42 18.21 15.78
N VAL A 303 -14.50 17.24 15.85
CA VAL A 303 -14.29 16.42 17.05
C VAL A 303 -13.84 17.31 18.21
N LEU A 304 -12.78 18.11 18.02
CA LEU A 304 -12.24 18.97 19.08
C LEU A 304 -13.25 20.01 19.60
N SER A 305 -14.10 20.54 18.72
CA SER A 305 -15.14 21.51 19.11
C SER A 305 -16.40 20.87 19.69
N GLY A 306 -16.48 19.53 19.75
CA GLY A 306 -17.65 18.79 20.17
C GLY A 306 -18.83 18.85 19.18
N ARG A 307 -18.62 19.35 17.96
CA ARG A 307 -19.63 19.36 16.89
C ARG A 307 -19.85 17.96 16.30
N LEU A 308 -18.85 17.09 16.37
CA LEU A 308 -18.93 15.70 15.97
C LEU A 308 -18.70 14.79 17.17
N THR A 309 -19.70 13.99 17.52
CA THR A 309 -19.71 13.19 18.75
C THR A 309 -19.43 11.70 18.48
N ALA A 310 -19.11 10.92 19.52
CA ALA A 310 -18.90 9.48 19.38
C ALA A 310 -20.09 8.75 18.71
N PRO A 311 -21.38 9.02 19.05
CA PRO A 311 -22.52 8.44 18.32
C PRO A 311 -22.55 8.78 16.82
N ASP A 312 -22.14 9.98 16.43
CA ASP A 312 -22.11 10.38 15.01
C ASP A 312 -21.04 9.62 14.23
N ILE A 313 -19.88 9.40 14.84
CA ILE A 313 -18.76 8.68 14.23
C ILE A 313 -19.03 7.17 14.22
N GLU A 314 -19.61 6.63 15.29
CA GLU A 314 -20.04 5.23 15.34
C GLU A 314 -21.07 4.95 14.23
N ARG A 315 -22.03 5.85 14.03
CA ARG A 315 -23.00 5.74 12.93
C ARG A 315 -22.29 5.72 11.57
N GLN A 316 -21.33 6.63 11.34
CA GLN A 316 -20.54 6.64 10.10
C GLN A 316 -19.74 5.35 9.91
N TYR A 317 -19.11 4.83 10.96
CA TYR A 317 -18.36 3.57 10.92
C TYR A 317 -19.25 2.38 10.54
N ARG A 318 -20.44 2.28 11.15
CA ARG A 318 -21.36 1.15 10.95
C ARG A 318 -22.15 1.23 9.65
N GLU A 319 -22.62 2.43 9.28
CA GLU A 319 -23.52 2.59 8.14
C GLU A 319 -22.74 2.86 6.83
N GLY A 320 -21.49 3.29 6.93
CA GLY A 320 -20.58 3.48 5.81
C GLY A 320 -20.53 4.91 5.28
N ILE A 321 -19.44 5.20 4.56
CA ILE A 321 -19.09 6.52 4.03
C ILE A 321 -18.72 6.34 2.56
N PHE A 322 -19.34 7.13 1.71
CA PHE A 322 -19.05 7.14 0.28
C PHE A 322 -18.47 8.50 -0.11
N VAL A 323 -17.40 8.47 -0.91
CA VAL A 323 -16.76 9.66 -1.48
C VAL A 323 -16.62 9.46 -2.99
N HIS A 324 -17.12 10.42 -3.76
CA HIS A 324 -16.95 10.46 -5.22
C HIS A 324 -16.22 11.74 -5.61
N MET A 325 -15.06 11.59 -6.23
CA MET A 325 -14.38 12.68 -6.93
C MET A 325 -14.76 12.61 -8.40
N THR A 326 -15.33 13.71 -8.90
CA THR A 326 -15.74 13.87 -10.30
C THR A 326 -14.55 14.29 -11.19
N PRO A 327 -14.66 14.16 -12.54
CA PRO A 327 -13.66 14.65 -13.50
C PRO A 327 -13.29 16.13 -13.37
N ASP A 328 -14.20 16.94 -12.82
CA ASP A 328 -14.01 18.39 -12.60
C ASP A 328 -13.41 18.68 -11.22
N ASN A 329 -12.87 17.68 -10.52
CA ASN A 329 -12.28 17.79 -9.19
C ASN A 329 -13.28 18.23 -8.09
N GLU A 330 -14.58 18.01 -8.32
CA GLU A 330 -15.63 18.21 -7.30
C GLU A 330 -15.86 16.92 -6.49
N PHE A 331 -16.10 17.06 -5.19
CA PHE A 331 -16.37 15.95 -4.28
C PHE A 331 -17.85 15.87 -3.89
N THR A 332 -18.39 14.65 -3.93
CA THR A 332 -19.69 14.30 -3.34
C THR A 332 -19.50 13.30 -2.21
N TYR A 333 -20.20 13.52 -1.10
CA TYR A 333 -20.18 12.65 0.08
C TYR A 333 -21.59 12.10 0.32
N ALA A 334 -21.66 10.83 0.67
CA ALA A 334 -22.87 10.22 1.20
C ALA A 334 -22.54 9.38 2.43
N PHE A 335 -23.53 9.21 3.30
CA PHE A 335 -23.38 8.47 4.56
C PHE A 335 -24.55 7.50 4.72
N GLY A 336 -24.26 6.36 5.32
CA GLY A 336 -25.25 5.34 5.65
C GLY A 336 -25.99 4.75 4.45
N PRO A 337 -27.33 4.58 4.50
CA PRO A 337 -28.06 3.92 3.42
C PRO A 337 -27.85 4.56 2.03
N GLU A 338 -27.68 5.88 1.96
CA GLU A 338 -27.37 6.58 0.70
C GLU A 338 -25.96 6.24 0.19
N ALA A 339 -24.99 6.07 1.10
CA ALA A 339 -23.65 5.61 0.75
C ALA A 339 -23.66 4.18 0.18
N GLU A 340 -24.44 3.29 0.78
CA GLU A 340 -24.62 1.92 0.29
C GLU A 340 -25.32 1.86 -1.06
N GLU A 341 -26.34 2.68 -1.28
CA GLU A 341 -27.02 2.78 -2.57
C GLU A 341 -26.04 3.20 -3.68
N TYR A 342 -25.27 4.26 -3.44
CA TYR A 342 -24.27 4.77 -4.38
C TYR A 342 -23.16 3.77 -4.63
N TRP A 343 -22.65 3.13 -3.58
CA TRP A 343 -21.64 2.08 -3.74
C TRP A 343 -22.19 0.86 -4.48
N GLY A 344 -23.47 0.50 -4.27
CA GLY A 344 -24.14 -0.58 -4.99
C GLY A 344 -24.15 -0.39 -6.51
N MET A 345 -24.20 0.87 -6.97
CA MET A 345 -24.06 1.20 -8.39
C MET A 345 -22.64 0.89 -8.89
N VAL A 346 -21.60 1.25 -8.12
CA VAL A 346 -20.19 0.99 -8.44
C VAL A 346 -19.89 -0.51 -8.43
N GLU A 347 -20.39 -1.23 -7.43
CA GLU A 347 -20.28 -2.69 -7.33
C GLU A 347 -20.93 -3.38 -8.53
N SER A 348 -22.11 -2.92 -8.96
CA SER A 348 -22.79 -3.49 -10.13
C SER A 348 -21.96 -3.31 -11.40
N ALA A 349 -21.42 -2.11 -11.63
CA ALA A 349 -20.57 -1.84 -12.79
C ALA A 349 -19.26 -2.65 -12.76
N TYR A 350 -18.63 -2.76 -11.59
CA TYR A 350 -17.42 -3.57 -11.43
C TYR A 350 -17.70 -5.07 -11.63
N ALA A 351 -18.82 -5.57 -11.13
CA ALA A 351 -19.22 -6.96 -11.33
C ALA A 351 -19.48 -7.27 -12.81
N GLU A 352 -20.08 -6.33 -13.56
CA GLU A 352 -20.28 -6.46 -15.01
C GLU A 352 -18.95 -6.61 -15.77
N THR A 353 -17.88 -5.91 -15.36
CA THR A 353 -16.55 -6.04 -15.98
C THR A 353 -15.85 -7.35 -15.61
N MET A 354 -16.30 -8.02 -14.56
CA MET A 354 -15.72 -9.28 -14.03
C MET A 354 -16.51 -10.54 -14.44
N ARG A 355 -17.62 -10.41 -15.18
CA ARG A 355 -18.44 -11.55 -15.60
C ARG A 355 -17.67 -12.46 -16.57
N SER A 356 -17.14 -13.55 -16.02
CA SER A 356 -16.72 -14.73 -16.75
C SER A 356 -17.43 -15.95 -16.15
N ASP A 357 -17.88 -16.88 -17.00
CA ASP A 357 -18.51 -18.14 -16.60
C ASP A 357 -17.62 -18.93 -15.63
N GLU A 358 -18.20 -19.70 -14.70
CA GLU A 358 -17.56 -20.54 -13.66
C GLU A 358 -16.03 -20.65 -13.80
N VAL A 359 -15.33 -19.62 -13.32
CA VAL A 359 -13.89 -19.47 -13.55
C VAL A 359 -13.17 -20.37 -12.55
N THR A 360 -12.80 -21.57 -12.97
CA THR A 360 -11.89 -22.42 -12.19
C THR A 360 -10.44 -22.00 -12.32
N GLU A 361 -10.12 -21.06 -13.22
CA GLU A 361 -8.76 -20.64 -13.55
C GLU A 361 -8.68 -19.11 -13.74
N ILE A 362 -7.85 -18.45 -12.94
CA ILE A 362 -7.51 -17.04 -13.12
C ILE A 362 -6.04 -16.88 -13.50
N LYS A 363 -5.74 -15.75 -14.13
CA LYS A 363 -4.38 -15.37 -14.50
C LYS A 363 -3.95 -14.14 -13.71
N GLY A 364 -2.65 -14.05 -13.45
CA GLY A 364 -2.03 -12.87 -12.89
C GLY A 364 -0.61 -12.69 -13.40
N VAL A 365 0.10 -11.77 -12.79
CA VAL A 365 1.51 -11.48 -13.08
C VAL A 365 2.37 -12.36 -12.19
N ILE A 366 3.38 -13.00 -12.79
CA ILE A 366 4.36 -13.81 -12.07
C ILE A 366 5.27 -12.86 -11.29
N ALA A 367 5.24 -12.97 -9.97
CA ALA A 367 6.06 -12.15 -9.09
C ALA A 367 7.30 -12.91 -8.58
N SER A 368 7.11 -14.19 -8.28
CA SER A 368 8.15 -15.13 -7.86
C SER A 368 7.80 -16.52 -8.38
N LYS A 369 8.74 -17.17 -9.06
CA LYS A 369 8.49 -18.43 -9.78
C LYS A 369 8.36 -19.63 -8.85
N GLY A 370 7.76 -20.69 -9.39
CA GLY A 370 7.60 -21.98 -8.74
C GLY A 370 6.16 -22.47 -8.82
N THR A 371 5.92 -23.65 -8.24
CA THR A 371 4.58 -24.24 -8.18
C THR A 371 4.26 -24.62 -6.74
N ALA A 372 2.99 -24.49 -6.38
CA ALA A 372 2.49 -25.00 -5.11
C ALA A 372 1.03 -25.44 -5.24
N THR A 373 0.67 -26.42 -4.42
CA THR A 373 -0.72 -26.84 -4.23
C THR A 373 -1.03 -26.81 -2.75
N GLY A 374 -2.15 -26.19 -2.38
CA GLY A 374 -2.54 -26.05 -0.99
C GLY A 374 -3.99 -25.63 -0.85
N ARG A 375 -4.47 -25.57 0.40
CA ARG A 375 -5.80 -25.02 0.67
C ARG A 375 -5.74 -23.49 0.59
N ALA A 376 -6.68 -22.90 -0.13
CA ALA A 376 -6.88 -21.47 -0.18
C ALA A 376 -7.28 -20.93 1.20
N ARG A 377 -6.61 -19.87 1.60
CA ARG A 377 -6.92 -19.10 2.80
C ARG A 377 -7.09 -17.64 2.39
N ILE A 378 -8.32 -17.13 2.45
CA ILE A 378 -8.66 -15.76 2.05
C ILE A 378 -8.58 -14.86 3.27
N LEU A 379 -7.62 -13.93 3.27
CA LEU A 379 -7.37 -13.02 4.38
C LEU A 379 -7.29 -11.58 3.89
N LEU A 380 -8.35 -10.81 4.10
CA LEU A 380 -8.43 -9.39 3.74
C LEU A 380 -7.94 -8.47 4.88
N ASP A 381 -7.98 -8.98 6.11
CA ASP A 381 -7.48 -8.32 7.31
C ASP A 381 -6.60 -9.30 8.11
N PHE A 382 -5.46 -8.81 8.61
CA PHE A 382 -4.58 -9.59 9.47
C PHE A 382 -5.20 -9.87 10.84
N ASN A 383 -6.08 -8.99 11.31
CA ASN A 383 -6.79 -9.16 12.57
C ASN A 383 -7.96 -10.16 12.49
N ASP A 384 -8.23 -10.71 11.31
CA ASP A 384 -9.21 -11.78 11.18
C ASP A 384 -8.75 -13.01 11.98
N SER A 385 -9.66 -13.59 12.77
CA SER A 385 -9.44 -14.84 13.51
C SER A 385 -8.85 -15.97 12.66
N LYS A 386 -9.10 -15.97 11.35
CA LYS A 386 -8.53 -16.92 10.38
C LYS A 386 -7.00 -16.85 10.32
N ALA A 387 -6.39 -15.68 10.51
CA ALA A 387 -4.94 -15.49 10.47
C ALA A 387 -4.23 -16.31 11.55
N ALA A 388 -4.78 -16.36 12.77
CA ALA A 388 -4.24 -17.15 13.87
C ALA A 388 -4.29 -18.67 13.62
N SER A 389 -5.19 -19.12 12.74
CA SER A 389 -5.35 -20.53 12.38
C SER A 389 -4.65 -20.93 11.08
N PHE A 390 -3.90 -20.02 10.45
CA PHE A 390 -3.20 -20.26 9.19
C PHE A 390 -2.22 -21.43 9.31
N GLN A 391 -2.28 -22.38 8.38
CA GLN A 391 -1.43 -23.57 8.41
C GLN A 391 -0.28 -23.49 7.40
N LYS A 392 0.86 -24.08 7.75
CA LYS A 392 2.02 -24.16 6.84
C LYS A 392 1.63 -24.88 5.54
N GLY A 393 1.95 -24.27 4.41
CA GLY A 393 1.65 -24.78 3.07
C GLY A 393 0.27 -24.40 2.53
N GLU A 394 -0.56 -23.65 3.28
CA GLU A 394 -1.77 -23.03 2.73
C GLU A 394 -1.40 -21.97 1.67
N ILE A 395 -2.33 -21.72 0.74
CA ILE A 395 -2.21 -20.67 -0.28
C ILE A 395 -2.82 -19.41 0.28
N LEU A 396 -2.00 -18.40 0.58
CA LEU A 396 -2.47 -17.09 1.03
C LEU A 396 -3.08 -16.35 -0.15
N ILE A 397 -4.39 -16.10 -0.10
CA ILE A 397 -5.12 -15.28 -1.08
C ILE A 397 -5.59 -14.00 -0.38
N THR A 398 -5.20 -12.84 -0.91
CA THR A 398 -5.57 -11.53 -0.33
C THR A 398 -5.73 -10.48 -1.42
N SER A 399 -6.17 -9.27 -1.07
CA SER A 399 -6.18 -8.18 -2.05
C SER A 399 -4.77 -7.64 -2.28
N MET A 400 -4.07 -7.33 -1.20
CA MET A 400 -2.66 -6.92 -1.17
C MET A 400 -2.00 -7.42 0.12
N THR A 401 -0.69 -7.66 0.10
CA THR A 401 0.05 -7.95 1.34
C THR A 401 0.60 -6.67 1.96
N ARG A 402 0.83 -6.73 3.28
CA ARG A 402 1.38 -5.65 4.10
C ARG A 402 2.45 -6.24 5.05
N PRO A 403 3.32 -5.43 5.68
CA PRO A 403 4.37 -5.94 6.57
C PRO A 403 3.84 -6.89 7.65
N GLU A 404 2.65 -6.64 8.20
CA GLU A 404 2.01 -7.51 9.18
C GLU A 404 1.67 -8.92 8.64
N PHE A 405 1.55 -9.10 7.32
CA PHE A 405 1.34 -10.41 6.70
C PHE A 405 2.63 -11.23 6.58
N LEU A 406 3.82 -10.66 6.86
CA LEU A 406 5.11 -11.34 6.71
C LEU A 406 5.16 -12.72 7.41
N PRO A 407 4.64 -12.90 8.65
CA PRO A 407 4.60 -14.22 9.28
C PRO A 407 3.78 -15.25 8.48
N LEU A 408 2.65 -14.83 7.90
CA LEU A 408 1.79 -15.70 7.09
C LEU A 408 2.43 -16.00 5.72
N MET A 409 3.07 -15.00 5.11
CA MET A 409 3.81 -15.17 3.87
C MET A 409 4.89 -16.24 4.03
N LYS A 410 5.66 -16.22 5.13
CA LYS A 410 6.68 -17.24 5.46
C LYS A 410 6.10 -18.66 5.62
N LEU A 411 4.84 -18.80 6.06
CA LEU A 411 4.16 -20.09 6.19
C LEU A 411 3.52 -20.57 4.89
N SER A 412 3.30 -19.68 3.93
CA SER A 412 2.51 -19.95 2.74
C SER A 412 3.22 -20.91 1.78
N GLY A 413 2.45 -21.79 1.15
CA GLY A 413 2.92 -22.60 0.01
C GLY A 413 3.06 -21.76 -1.26
N ALA A 414 2.14 -20.82 -1.45
CA ALA A 414 2.23 -19.74 -2.43
C ALA A 414 1.36 -18.55 -2.01
N ILE A 415 1.60 -17.41 -2.64
CA ILE A 415 0.92 -16.14 -2.35
C ILE A 415 0.20 -15.66 -3.62
N VAL A 416 -1.09 -15.33 -3.49
CA VAL A 416 -1.92 -14.81 -4.58
C VAL A 416 -2.55 -13.48 -4.15
N THR A 417 -2.37 -12.42 -4.95
CA THR A 417 -2.98 -11.11 -4.67
C THR A 417 -3.81 -10.58 -5.82
N ASN A 418 -4.94 -9.94 -5.51
CA ASN A 418 -5.76 -9.24 -6.51
C ASN A 418 -5.00 -8.06 -7.12
N GLU A 419 -4.27 -7.34 -6.29
CA GLU A 419 -3.59 -6.09 -6.60
C GLU A 419 -2.07 -6.26 -6.63
N GLY A 420 -1.39 -5.25 -7.18
CA GLY A 420 0.05 -5.11 -7.13
C GLY A 420 0.76 -5.40 -8.45
N GLY A 421 1.66 -4.49 -8.84
CA GLY A 421 2.66 -4.69 -9.89
C GLY A 421 3.92 -5.43 -9.40
N ILE A 422 4.87 -5.69 -10.30
CA ILE A 422 6.10 -6.47 -10.04
C ILE A 422 7.00 -5.86 -8.95
N THR A 423 6.76 -4.59 -8.64
CA THR A 423 7.43 -3.77 -7.63
C THR A 423 6.68 -3.73 -6.29
N SER A 424 5.52 -4.39 -6.17
CA SER A 424 4.71 -4.41 -4.94
C SER A 424 5.38 -5.17 -3.78
N HIS A 425 4.93 -4.91 -2.55
CA HIS A 425 5.40 -5.61 -1.34
C HIS A 425 5.31 -7.14 -1.47
N ALA A 426 4.17 -7.66 -1.99
CA ALA A 426 4.01 -9.09 -2.25
C ALA A 426 5.10 -9.63 -3.18
N ALA A 427 5.43 -8.89 -4.23
CA ALA A 427 6.40 -9.28 -5.22
C ALA A 427 7.84 -9.26 -4.68
N ILE A 428 8.22 -8.18 -3.98
CA ILE A 428 9.57 -8.04 -3.39
C ILE A 428 9.79 -9.15 -2.37
N VAL A 429 8.92 -9.25 -1.36
CA VAL A 429 9.11 -10.17 -0.24
C VAL A 429 9.01 -11.64 -0.67
N SER A 430 8.12 -11.98 -1.61
CA SER A 430 8.04 -13.37 -2.11
C SER A 430 9.30 -13.82 -2.84
N ARG A 431 9.98 -12.93 -3.57
CA ARG A 431 11.28 -13.22 -4.21
C ARG A 431 12.37 -13.43 -3.16
N GLU A 432 12.42 -12.58 -2.15
CA GLU A 432 13.36 -12.70 -1.02
C GLU A 432 13.17 -14.03 -0.27
N LEU A 433 11.92 -14.41 -0.03
CA LEU A 433 11.54 -15.66 0.64
C LEU A 433 11.61 -16.90 -0.27
N LYS A 434 11.78 -16.73 -1.59
CA LYS A 434 11.72 -17.79 -2.62
C LYS A 434 10.41 -18.60 -2.57
N ILE A 435 9.29 -17.92 -2.36
CA ILE A 435 7.94 -18.51 -2.33
C ILE A 435 7.23 -18.19 -3.65
N PRO A 436 6.55 -19.16 -4.31
CA PRO A 436 5.79 -18.89 -5.52
C PRO A 436 4.74 -17.79 -5.30
N CYS A 437 4.67 -16.82 -6.19
CA CYS A 437 3.76 -15.70 -6.05
C CYS A 437 3.21 -15.22 -7.38
N ILE A 438 1.88 -15.07 -7.43
CA ILE A 438 1.13 -14.46 -8.52
C ILE A 438 0.39 -13.23 -7.96
N ILE A 439 0.59 -12.09 -8.58
CA ILE A 439 -0.02 -10.82 -8.18
C ILE A 439 -0.92 -10.26 -9.28
N GLY A 440 -1.70 -9.22 -9.00
CA GLY A 440 -2.48 -8.54 -10.03
C GLY A 440 -3.54 -9.45 -10.66
N THR A 441 -4.09 -10.44 -9.93
CA THR A 441 -5.12 -11.33 -10.47
C THR A 441 -6.48 -10.67 -10.62
N LYS A 442 -6.64 -9.44 -10.11
CA LYS A 442 -7.84 -8.61 -10.07
C LYS A 442 -8.98 -9.13 -9.20
N ASN A 443 -9.23 -10.45 -9.17
CA ASN A 443 -10.44 -11.02 -8.56
C ASN A 443 -10.26 -12.38 -7.84
N ALA A 444 -9.04 -12.74 -7.41
CA ALA A 444 -8.79 -14.01 -6.73
C ALA A 444 -9.60 -14.19 -5.45
N THR A 445 -9.75 -13.12 -4.65
CA THR A 445 -10.51 -13.18 -3.39
C THR A 445 -12.01 -13.37 -3.60
N GLN A 446 -12.52 -13.10 -4.81
CA GLN A 446 -13.91 -13.29 -5.20
C GLN A 446 -14.15 -14.64 -5.90
N VAL A 447 -13.15 -15.15 -6.62
CA VAL A 447 -13.24 -16.41 -7.37
C VAL A 447 -13.05 -17.63 -6.44
N PHE A 448 -12.05 -17.60 -5.58
CA PHE A 448 -11.77 -18.71 -4.66
C PHE A 448 -12.54 -18.56 -3.35
N LYS A 449 -12.63 -19.66 -2.59
CA LYS A 449 -13.21 -19.68 -1.24
C LYS A 449 -12.24 -20.31 -0.24
N ASP A 450 -12.36 -19.90 1.02
CA ASP A 450 -11.61 -20.52 2.12
C ASP A 450 -11.78 -22.06 2.09
N GLY A 451 -10.66 -22.78 2.10
CA GLY A 451 -10.59 -24.24 2.10
C GLY A 451 -10.57 -24.90 0.73
N ASP A 452 -10.79 -24.15 -0.37
CA ASP A 452 -10.67 -24.67 -1.74
C ASP A 452 -9.26 -25.24 -1.97
N LEU A 453 -9.15 -26.36 -2.67
CA LEU A 453 -7.85 -26.86 -3.09
C LEU A 453 -7.41 -26.07 -4.34
N VAL A 454 -6.27 -25.40 -4.25
CA VAL A 454 -5.77 -24.50 -5.29
C VAL A 454 -4.38 -24.91 -5.71
N GLU A 455 -4.16 -24.95 -7.02
CA GLU A 455 -2.85 -25.01 -7.66
C GLU A 455 -2.45 -23.60 -8.10
N VAL A 456 -1.24 -23.19 -7.72
CA VAL A 456 -0.57 -21.97 -8.18
C VAL A 456 0.60 -22.39 -9.05
N ASP A 457 0.51 -22.13 -10.36
CA ASP A 457 1.63 -22.26 -11.29
C ASP A 457 2.18 -20.87 -11.61
N ALA A 458 3.11 -20.42 -10.79
CA ALA A 458 3.82 -19.16 -10.96
C ALA A 458 4.94 -19.25 -12.01
N ASN A 459 5.01 -20.31 -12.83
CA ASN A 459 5.81 -20.31 -14.06
C ASN A 459 4.98 -19.88 -15.27
N THR A 460 3.67 -20.11 -15.24
CA THR A 460 2.74 -19.73 -16.31
C THR A 460 1.79 -18.60 -15.91
N GLY A 461 1.84 -18.15 -14.65
CA GLY A 461 0.97 -17.09 -14.14
C GLY A 461 -0.48 -17.54 -13.98
N ILE A 462 -0.71 -18.82 -13.66
CA ILE A 462 -2.04 -19.42 -13.56
C ILE A 462 -2.32 -19.83 -12.11
N VAL A 463 -3.52 -19.49 -11.63
CA VAL A 463 -4.07 -20.01 -10.37
C VAL A 463 -5.36 -20.75 -10.70
N ARG A 464 -5.49 -22.00 -10.28
CA ARG A 464 -6.70 -22.79 -10.55
C ARG A 464 -7.18 -23.60 -9.37
N LYS A 465 -8.50 -23.78 -9.31
CA LYS A 465 -9.17 -24.67 -8.35
C LYS A 465 -9.09 -26.11 -8.87
N LEU A 466 -8.69 -27.03 -7.99
CA LEU A 466 -8.57 -28.46 -8.26
C LEU A 466 -9.82 -29.26 -7.89
#